data_AF-A0A940VGS3-F1
#
_entry.id   AF-A0A940VGS3-F1
#
_cell.length_a   1.000
_cell.length_b   1.000
_cell.length_c   1.000
_cell.angle_alpha   90.00
_cell.angle_beta   90.00
_cell.angle_gamma   90.00
#
_symmetry.space_group_name_H-M   'P 1'
#
loop_
_entity.id
_entity.type
_entity.pdbx_description
1 polymer ?
#
loop_
_entity_poly.entity_id
_entity_poly.type
_entity_poly.pdbx_seq_one_letter_code
_entity_poly.pdbx_strand_id
1 'polypeptide(L)' 'MRYAVLLEPVEEPGFEGCYYAHIPALDLTTHGIGVDGALLAARDLAEAWVAERRGHGESVPAETTALLGHIELPEALFAP' A
#
# COMPACT_ATOMS: atom_id res chain seq x y z
N MET A 1 -0.72 -12.58 10.55
CA MET A 1 -1.18 -12.47 9.14
C MET A 1 -0.08 -11.76 8.38
N ARG A 2 0.13 -12.09 7.11
CA ARG A 2 1.12 -11.44 6.25
C ARG A 2 0.36 -10.92 5.04
N TYR A 3 0.69 -9.70 4.63
CA TYR A 3 0.11 -9.05 3.46
C TYR A 3 1.23 -8.53 2.57
N ALA A 4 1.02 -8.56 1.26
CA ALA A 4 1.88 -7.87 0.31
C ALA A 4 1.64 -6.36 0.39
N VAL A 5 2.72 -5.61 0.17
CA VAL A 5 2.69 -4.16 0.06
C VAL A 5 3.30 -3.79 -1.27
N LEU A 6 2.54 -3.09 -2.11
CA LEU A 6 3.02 -2.45 -3.33
C LEU A 6 3.59 -1.08 -2.94
N LEU A 7 4.82 -0.81 -3.37
CA LEU A 7 5.52 0.44 -3.09
C LEU A 7 5.78 1.20 -4.38
N GLU A 8 5.41 2.47 -4.39
CA GLU A 8 5.57 3.37 -5.54
C GLU A 8 6.16 4.70 -5.07
N PRO A 9 7.20 5.24 -5.74
CA PRO A 9 7.74 6.55 -5.38
C PRO A 9 6.66 7.63 -5.57
N VAL A 10 6.61 8.60 -4.65
CA VAL A 10 5.68 9.72 -4.74
C VAL A 10 6.30 10.84 -5.60
N GLU A 11 5.62 11.22 -6.69
CA GLU A 11 6.03 12.31 -7.60
C GLU A 11 5.21 13.59 -7.36
N GLU A 12 4.90 13.89 -6.10
CA GLU A 12 4.13 15.07 -5.68
C GLU A 12 5.00 16.05 -4.89
N PRO A 13 4.92 17.37 -5.14
CA PRO A 13 5.65 18.37 -4.36
C PRO A 13 5.32 18.28 -2.87
N GLY A 14 6.36 18.28 -2.01
CA GLY A 14 6.22 18.15 -0.56
C GLY A 14 6.24 16.71 -0.03
N PHE A 15 6.38 15.71 -0.91
CA PHE A 15 6.54 14.30 -0.56
C PHE A 15 7.87 13.74 -1.06
N GLU A 16 8.90 14.58 -1.17
CA GLU A 16 10.20 14.17 -1.68
C GLU A 16 10.80 13.03 -0.83
N GLY A 17 11.13 11.93 -1.50
CA GLY A 17 11.67 10.73 -0.84
C GLY A 17 10.62 9.83 -0.18
N CYS A 18 9.32 10.17 -0.27
CA CYS A 18 8.26 9.28 0.15
C CYS A 18 7.98 8.16 -0.86
N TYR A 19 7.46 7.06 -0.35
CA TYR A 19 6.81 6.01 -1.14
C TYR A 19 5.36 5.88 -0.69
N TYR A 20 4.43 5.75 -1.63
CA TYR A 20 3.12 5.18 -1.36
C TYR A 20 3.29 3.71 -1.01
N ALA A 21 2.53 3.24 -0.03
CA ALA A 21 2.43 1.85 0.37
C ALA A 21 0.96 1.43 0.29
N HIS A 22 0.66 0.56 -0.68
CA HIS A 22 -0.66 0.02 -0.90
C HIS A 22 -0.71 -1.45 -0.47
N ILE A 23 -1.74 -1.83 0.29
CA ILE A 23 -2.01 -3.21 0.74
C ILE A 23 -3.25 -3.71 -0.02
N PRO A 24 -3.09 -4.41 -1.16
CA PRO A 24 -4.22 -4.73 -2.04
C PRO A 24 -5.30 -5.58 -1.37
N ALA A 25 -4.88 -6.57 -0.57
CA ALA A 25 -5.81 -7.48 0.10
C ALA A 25 -6.71 -6.81 1.15
N LEU A 26 -6.33 -5.61 1.61
CA LEU A 26 -7.08 -4.83 2.60
C LEU A 26 -7.67 -3.54 2.03
N ASP A 27 -7.37 -3.20 0.78
CA ASP A 27 -7.70 -1.91 0.14
C ASP A 27 -7.27 -0.70 0.98
N LEU A 28 -6.02 -0.75 1.46
CA LEU A 28 -5.43 0.31 2.29
C LEU A 28 -4.26 0.97 1.55
N THR A 29 -4.15 2.29 1.68
CA THR A 29 -3.03 3.06 1.13
C THR A 29 -2.56 4.09 2.14
N THR A 30 -1.25 4.21 2.28
CA THR A 30 -0.57 5.24 3.08
C THR A 30 0.73 5.65 2.39
N HIS A 31 1.55 6.48 3.02
CA HIS A 31 2.88 6.82 2.54
C HIS A 31 3.86 6.97 3.70
N GLY A 32 5.15 6.90 3.40
CA GLY A 32 6.20 7.19 4.36
C GLY A 32 7.54 7.48 3.69
N ILE A 33 8.44 8.12 4.42
CA ILE A 33 9.78 8.45 3.93
C ILE A 33 10.59 7.17 3.74
N GLY A 34 11.08 6.95 2.51
CA GLY A 34 11.79 5.75 2.12
C GLY A 34 10.94 4.47 2.19
N VAL A 35 11.53 3.37 1.74
CA VAL A 35 10.89 2.04 1.76
C VAL A 35 10.51 1.62 3.18
N ASP A 36 11.43 1.76 4.13
CA ASP A 36 11.21 1.32 5.51
C ASP A 36 10.12 2.16 6.20
N GLY A 37 10.10 3.48 5.98
CA GLY A 37 9.09 4.36 6.55
C GLY A 37 7.70 4.09 5.97
N ALA A 38 7.61 3.81 4.67
CA ALA A 38 6.36 3.46 4.02
C ALA A 38 5.82 2.09 4.51
N LEU A 39 6.69 1.09 4.69
CA LEU A 39 6.33 -0.21 5.27
C LEU A 39 5.89 -0.10 6.73
N LEU A 40 6.55 0.75 7.53
CA LEU A 40 6.14 1.02 8.90
C LEU A 40 4.75 1.68 8.94
N ALA A 41 4.52 2.71 8.14
CA ALA A 41 3.22 3.38 8.04
C ALA A 41 2.11 2.40 7.59
N ALA A 42 2.42 1.50 6.64
CA ALA A 42 1.48 0.49 6.17
C ALA A 42 1.11 -0.51 7.27
N ARG A 43 2.09 -0.93 8.07
CA ARG A 43 1.86 -1.79 9.22
C ARG A 43 0.95 -1.11 10.25
N ASP A 44 1.26 0.13 10.61
CA ASP A 44 0.48 0.88 11.62
C ASP A 44 -0.97 1.08 11.18
N LEU A 45 -1.18 1.44 9.91
CA LEU A 45 -2.51 1.55 9.31
C LEU A 45 -3.27 0.21 9.32
N ALA A 46 -2.62 -0.88 8.91
CA ALA A 46 -3.23 -2.21 8.89
C ALA A 46 -3.61 -2.71 10.29
N GLU A 47 -2.76 -2.47 11.30
CA GLU A 47 -3.04 -2.83 12.68
C GLU A 47 -4.26 -2.07 13.24
N ALA A 48 -4.35 -0.76 12.97
CA ALA A 48 -5.49 0.06 13.37
C ALA A 48 -6.80 -0.40 12.68
N TRP A 49 -6.75 -0.65 11.37
CA TRP A 49 -7.89 -1.13 10.60
C TRP A 49 -8.37 -2.52 11.07
N VAL A 50 -7.46 -3.46 11.31
CA VAL A 50 -7.78 -4.80 11.84
C VAL A 50 -8.44 -4.72 13.21
N ALA A 51 -7.98 -3.82 14.08
CA ALA A 51 -8.58 -3.60 15.39
C ALA A 51 -10.02 -3.09 15.27
N GLU A 52 -10.26 -2.12 14.37
CA GLU A 52 -11.61 -1.61 14.07
C GLU A 52 -12.54 -2.72 13.58
N ARG A 53 -12.13 -3.49 12.56
CA ARG A 53 -12.93 -4.60 12.02
C ARG A 53 -13.35 -5.58 13.10
N ARG A 54 -12.39 -6.01 13.92
CA ARG A 54 -12.66 -6.95 15.02
C ARG A 54 -13.56 -6.35 16.09
N GLY A 55 -13.42 -5.05 16.37
CA GLY A 55 -14.31 -4.32 17.29
C GLY A 55 -15.77 -4.32 16.83
N HIS A 56 -16.02 -4.34 15.52
CA HIS A 56 -17.36 -4.44 14.93
C HIS A 56 -17.83 -5.88 14.66
N GLY A 57 -17.02 -6.90 15.00
CA GLY A 57 -17.33 -8.29 14.70
C GLY A 57 -17.21 -8.65 13.22
N GLU A 58 -16.54 -7.83 12.42
CA GLU A 58 -16.29 -8.05 11.00
C GLU A 58 -15.11 -9.02 10.79
N SER A 59 -15.17 -9.80 9.71
CA SER A 59 -14.07 -10.67 9.31
C SER A 59 -12.92 -9.87 8.72
N VAL A 60 -11.69 -10.25 9.07
CA VAL A 60 -10.47 -9.71 8.45
C VAL A 60 -10.05 -10.64 7.30
N PRO A 61 -9.95 -10.15 6.06
CA PRO A 61 -9.47 -10.94 4.93
C PRO A 61 -8.07 -11.49 5.19
N ALA A 62 -7.84 -12.77 4.91
CA ALA A 62 -6.50 -13.36 4.94
C ALA A 62 -5.93 -13.43 3.52
N GLU A 63 -4.77 -12.85 3.29
CA GLU A 63 -4.07 -12.99 2.02
C GLU A 63 -3.46 -14.39 1.90
N THR A 64 -3.70 -15.06 0.76
CA THR A 64 -3.16 -16.39 0.46
C THR A 64 -1.96 -16.32 -0.49
N THR A 65 -2.01 -15.48 -1.51
CA THR A 65 -0.94 -15.28 -2.51
C THR A 65 -1.03 -13.86 -3.04
N ALA A 66 0.13 -13.25 -3.27
CA ALA A 66 0.25 -12.01 -4.00
C ALA A 66 1.08 -12.23 -5.27
N LEU A 67 0.58 -11.73 -6.40
CA LEU A 67 1.29 -11.75 -7.68
C LEU A 67 1.45 -10.30 -8.13
N LEU A 68 2.67 -9.90 -8.44
CA LEU A 68 2.96 -8.61 -9.06
C LEU A 68 3.14 -8.83 -10.57
N GLY A 69 2.42 -8.04 -11.36
CA GLY A 69 2.53 -8.03 -12.81
C GLY A 69 2.62 -6.60 -13.32
N HIS A 70 3.37 -6.42 -14.40
CA HIS A 70 3.44 -5.16 -15.13
C HIS A 70 2.92 -5.40 -16.55
N ILE A 71 2.20 -4.42 -17.10
CA ILE A 71 1.78 -4.41 -18.50
C ILE A 71 2.39 -3.18 -19.18
N GLU A 72 2.84 -3.35 -20.42
CA GLU A 72 3.30 -2.24 -21.24
C GLU A 72 2.15 -1.76 -22.12
N LEU A 73 1.95 -0.45 -22.19
CA LEU A 73 0.96 0.18 -23.07
C LEU A 73 1.69 0.90 -24.22
N PRO A 74 1.30 0.70 -25.50
CA PRO A 74 2.04 1.21 -26.66
C PRO A 74 2.24 2.74 -26.74
N GLU A 75 1.46 3.55 -26.01
CA GLU A 75 1.68 4.99 -25.88
C GLU A 75 1.30 5.46 -24.48
N ALA A 76 2.22 5.34 -23.52
CA ALA A 76 2.19 6.11 -22.28
C ALA A 76 3.02 7.39 -22.46
N LEU A 77 2.73 8.17 -23.51
CA LEU A 77 3.35 9.48 -23.74
C LEU A 77 2.37 10.58 -23.33
N PHE A 78 2.22 10.80 -22.02
CA PHE A 78 1.77 12.09 -21.51
C PHE A 78 2.42 12.33 -20.14
N ALA A 79 3.68 12.77 -20.17
CA ALA A 79 4.22 13.60 -19.10
C ALA A 79 4.12 15.06 -19.58
N PRO A 80 3.41 15.96 -18.88
CA PRO A 80 3.54 17.40 -19.08
C PRO A 80 4.92 17.93 -18.65
#